data_AF-M2RTW1-F1
#
_entry.id   AF-M2RTW1-F1
#
_cell.length_a   1.000
_cell.length_b   1.000
_cell.length_c   1.000
_cell.angle_alpha   90.00
_cell.angle_beta   90.00
_cell.angle_gamma   90.00
#
_symmetry.space_group_name_H-M   'P 1'
#
loop_
_entity.id
_entity.type
_entity.pdbx_description
1 polymer ?
#
loop_
_entity_poly.entity_id
_entity_poly.type
_entity_poly.pdbx_seq_one_letter_code
_entity_poly.pdbx_strand_id
1 'polypeptide(L)'
;MQLGHNEIMIVSKYFEDINDFINLEMGVKRFRGNMERFHFNPIPLNQYSRKLFPNIETFHIYNEKDEIFEDGRIFKQIIWYKVSYSRYLEEKKEMNEYKNIEYTEEDREEYGNTIPIEVTSLGNYCFYGCNDIQSIEIPTNVSKIGDGCFIGCTSLTTINIPTSISEIGD
;
A
#
# COMPACT_ATOMS: atom_id res chain seq x y z
N MET A 1 23.49 16.62 -18.79
CA MET A 1 22.37 17.00 -17.90
C MET A 1 22.85 16.88 -16.46
N GLN A 2 22.77 17.93 -15.65
CA GLN A 2 23.20 17.90 -14.26
C GLN A 2 21.98 17.75 -13.36
N LEU A 3 21.86 16.62 -12.65
CA LEU A 3 20.78 16.40 -11.68
C LEU A 3 20.98 17.34 -10.48
N GLY A 4 19.94 18.10 -10.13
CA GLY A 4 19.85 18.85 -8.90
C GLY A 4 19.30 17.98 -7.75
N HIS A 5 19.00 18.62 -6.63
CA HIS A 5 18.57 17.91 -5.42
C HIS A 5 17.12 17.40 -5.52
N ASN A 6 16.24 18.13 -6.20
CA ASN A 6 14.87 17.65 -6.36
C ASN A 6 14.86 16.44 -7.29
N GLU A 7 15.69 16.48 -8.35
CA GLU A 7 15.85 15.37 -9.27
C GLU A 7 16.49 14.15 -8.57
N ILE A 8 17.46 14.35 -7.68
CA ILE A 8 18.07 13.22 -6.97
C ILE A 8 17.09 12.56 -5.99
N MET A 9 16.22 13.33 -5.31
CA MET A 9 15.16 12.76 -4.48
C MET A 9 14.20 11.89 -5.29
N ILE A 10 13.88 12.28 -6.53
CA ILE A 10 13.06 11.46 -7.43
C ILE A 10 13.80 10.19 -7.85
N VAL A 11 15.10 10.30 -8.17
CA VAL A 11 15.92 9.16 -8.59
C VAL A 11 16.15 8.18 -7.44
N SER A 12 16.23 8.66 -6.20
CA SER A 12 16.40 7.83 -5.00
C SER A 12 15.28 6.81 -4.77
N LYS A 13 14.13 6.91 -5.44
CA LYS A 13 13.10 5.85 -5.43
C LYS A 13 13.56 4.53 -6.06
N TYR A 14 14.66 4.57 -6.82
CA TYR A 14 15.28 3.39 -7.44
C TYR A 14 16.47 2.86 -6.63
N PHE A 15 16.74 3.44 -5.45
CA PHE A 15 17.79 2.93 -4.56
C PHE A 15 17.25 1.70 -3.82
N GLU A 16 18.09 0.69 -3.68
CA GLU A 16 17.72 -0.59 -3.08
C GLU A 16 17.89 -0.55 -1.57
N ASP A 17 18.96 0.08 -1.09
CA ASP A 17 19.29 0.11 0.33
C ASP A 17 19.93 1.44 0.77
N ILE A 18 20.26 1.51 2.07
CA ILE A 18 20.87 2.69 2.67
C ILE A 18 22.28 2.99 2.12
N ASN A 19 23.01 1.98 1.64
CA ASN A 19 24.35 2.16 1.10
C ASN A 19 24.31 2.98 -0.19
N ASP A 20 23.25 2.87 -1.00
CA ASP A 20 23.10 3.73 -2.19
C ASP A 20 23.04 5.22 -1.81
N PHE A 21 22.30 5.56 -0.75
CA PHE A 21 22.24 6.92 -0.23
C PHE A 21 23.59 7.37 0.33
N ILE A 22 24.25 6.52 1.12
CA ILE A 22 25.56 6.82 1.70
C ILE A 22 26.61 7.04 0.58
N ASN A 23 26.65 6.15 -0.40
CA ASN A 23 27.55 6.21 -1.54
C ASN A 23 27.32 7.47 -2.38
N LEU A 24 26.06 7.87 -2.58
CA LEU A 24 25.70 9.11 -3.26
C LEU A 24 26.28 10.33 -2.54
N GLU A 25 26.07 10.46 -1.23
CA GLU A 25 26.54 11.62 -0.47
C GLU A 25 28.07 11.65 -0.33
N MET A 26 28.69 10.49 -0.17
CA MET A 26 30.13 10.35 -0.06
C MET A 26 30.84 10.61 -1.40
N GLY A 27 30.32 10.02 -2.48
CA GLY A 27 30.91 10.05 -3.82
C GLY A 27 30.66 11.37 -4.55
N VAL A 28 29.55 12.06 -4.26
CA VAL A 28 29.16 13.28 -4.96
C VAL A 28 28.94 14.42 -3.97
N LYS A 29 30.02 15.20 -3.70
CA LYS A 29 30.05 16.27 -2.70
C LYS A 29 28.86 17.23 -2.69
N ARG A 30 28.27 17.50 -3.85
CA ARG A 30 27.11 18.41 -3.98
C ARG A 30 25.83 17.87 -3.36
N PHE A 31 25.74 16.56 -3.11
CA PHE A 31 24.58 15.89 -2.51
C PHE A 31 24.81 15.53 -1.04
N ARG A 32 25.85 16.06 -0.39
CA ARG A 32 26.03 15.88 1.06
C ARG A 32 24.86 16.51 1.83
N GLY A 33 24.32 15.79 2.82
CA GLY A 33 23.17 16.22 3.60
C GLY A 33 21.84 16.12 2.83
N ASN A 34 21.81 15.40 1.71
CA ASN A 34 20.60 15.23 0.93
C ASN A 34 19.55 14.38 1.67
N MET A 35 19.96 13.41 2.49
CA MET A 35 19.06 12.60 3.33
C MET A 35 18.25 13.45 4.32
N GLU A 36 18.77 14.59 4.78
CA GLU A 36 18.04 15.52 5.65
C GLU A 36 16.84 16.18 4.96
N ARG A 37 16.79 16.14 3.62
CA ARG A 37 15.71 16.76 2.84
C ARG A 37 14.48 15.88 2.70
N PHE A 38 14.56 14.62 3.14
CA PHE A 38 13.44 13.69 3.06
C PHE A 38 12.50 13.88 4.24
N HIS A 39 11.23 14.10 3.93
CA HIS A 39 10.12 14.13 4.90
C HIS A 39 9.36 12.79 4.96
N PHE A 40 9.76 11.83 4.13
CA PHE A 40 9.31 10.45 4.16
C PHE A 40 10.48 9.50 3.90
N ASN A 41 10.43 8.30 4.44
CA ASN A 41 11.48 7.31 4.19
C ASN A 41 11.35 6.74 2.77
N PRO A 42 12.39 6.85 1.92
CA PRO A 42 12.36 6.35 0.56
C PRO A 42 12.50 4.82 0.48
N ILE A 43 12.99 4.19 1.54
CA ILE A 43 13.22 2.75 1.69
C ILE A 43 12.78 2.30 3.09
N PRO A 44 12.59 0.99 3.35
CA PRO A 44 12.47 0.47 4.71
C PRO A 44 13.66 0.90 5.57
N LEU A 45 13.39 1.32 6.81
CA LEU A 45 14.42 1.78 7.73
C LEU A 45 14.56 0.83 8.91
N ASN A 46 15.79 0.70 9.41
CA ASN A 46 16.11 0.08 10.68
C ASN A 46 16.67 1.15 11.64
N GLN A 47 16.94 0.77 12.89
CA GLN A 47 17.49 1.69 13.90
C GLN A 47 18.74 2.47 13.47
N TYR A 48 19.58 1.91 12.59
CA TYR A 48 20.75 2.61 12.06
C TYR A 48 20.35 3.62 10.98
N SER A 49 19.66 3.18 9.92
CA SER A 49 19.31 4.05 8.80
C SER A 49 18.30 5.14 9.19
N ARG A 50 17.43 4.89 10.17
CA ARG A 50 16.52 5.91 10.75
C ARG A 50 17.25 7.17 11.22
N LYS A 51 18.47 7.03 11.76
CA LYS A 51 19.27 8.16 12.26
C LYS A 51 19.77 9.07 11.13
N LEU A 52 19.88 8.55 9.92
CA LEU A 52 20.37 9.28 8.75
C LEU A 52 19.30 10.16 8.10
N PHE A 53 18.01 9.93 8.41
CA PHE A 53 16.88 10.69 7.89
C PHE A 53 16.15 11.48 9.00
N PRO A 54 16.77 12.53 9.56
CA PRO A 54 16.28 13.17 10.79
C PRO A 54 14.91 13.84 10.66
N ASN A 55 14.48 14.21 9.45
CA ASN A 55 13.30 15.04 9.19
C ASN A 55 12.09 14.25 8.66
N ILE A 56 12.07 12.93 8.81
CA ILE A 56 10.90 12.12 8.45
C ILE A 56 9.72 12.46 9.36
N GLU A 57 8.61 12.76 8.71
CA GLU A 57 7.31 13.15 9.28
C GLU A 57 6.20 12.19 8.83
N THR A 58 6.29 11.72 7.59
CA THR A 58 5.44 10.68 7.01
C THR A 58 6.22 9.37 6.88
N PHE A 59 5.82 8.34 7.60
CA PHE A 59 6.54 7.06 7.61
C PHE A 59 5.85 6.03 6.72
N HIS A 60 6.53 5.62 5.66
CA HIS A 60 6.10 4.56 4.76
C HIS A 60 6.48 3.20 5.33
N ILE A 61 5.50 2.31 5.41
CA ILE A 61 5.65 0.92 5.82
C ILE A 61 5.42 0.08 4.57
N TYR A 62 6.48 -0.49 4.03
CA TYR A 62 6.46 -1.21 2.75
C TYR A 62 6.10 -2.68 2.92
N ASN A 63 6.43 -3.28 4.06
CA ASN A 63 6.12 -4.66 4.41
C ASN A 63 5.67 -4.79 5.88
N GLU A 64 4.96 -5.87 6.19
CA GLU A 64 4.53 -6.20 7.57
C GLU A 64 5.68 -6.33 8.57
N LYS A 65 6.88 -6.64 8.08
CA LYS A 65 8.07 -6.89 8.90
C LYS A 65 8.94 -5.64 9.08
N ASP A 66 8.58 -4.52 8.45
CA ASP A 66 9.36 -3.30 8.56
C ASP A 66 9.33 -2.78 10.00
N GLU A 67 10.46 -2.25 10.48
CA GLU A 67 10.51 -1.63 11.80
C GLU A 67 9.66 -0.34 11.80
N ILE A 68 8.82 -0.20 12.83
CA ILE A 68 8.00 0.99 13.06
C ILE A 68 8.64 1.81 14.18
N PHE A 69 8.73 3.12 13.97
CA PHE A 69 9.33 4.05 14.91
C PHE A 69 8.27 5.00 15.48
N GLU A 70 8.20 5.12 16.80
CA GLU A 70 7.32 6.05 17.52
C GLU A 70 8.19 7.08 18.28
N ASP A 71 8.98 7.85 17.54
CA ASP A 71 9.92 8.84 18.09
C ASP A 71 9.31 10.24 18.33
N GLY A 72 7.98 10.36 18.17
CA GLY A 72 7.23 11.60 18.35
C GLY A 72 7.36 12.60 17.18
N ARG A 73 8.17 12.32 16.15
CA ARG A 73 8.25 13.13 14.92
C ARG A 73 7.33 12.62 13.83
N ILE A 74 7.11 11.31 13.81
CA ILE A 74 6.21 10.66 12.85
C ILE A 74 4.77 10.90 13.28
N PHE A 75 4.04 11.65 12.47
CA PHE A 75 2.61 11.93 12.71
C PHE A 75 1.70 11.30 11.66
N LYS A 76 2.24 10.78 10.55
CA LYS A 76 1.48 10.06 9.53
C LYS A 76 2.19 8.77 9.15
N GLN A 77 1.46 7.66 9.06
CA GLN A 77 1.96 6.43 8.45
C GLN A 77 1.22 6.13 7.14
N ILE A 78 1.96 5.64 6.15
CA ILE A 78 1.41 5.15 4.88
C ILE A 78 1.79 3.69 4.72
N ILE A 79 0.79 2.82 4.74
CA ILE A 79 0.92 1.37 4.65
C ILE A 79 0.77 0.95 3.19
N TRP A 80 1.84 0.38 2.63
CA TRP A 80 1.89 -0.04 1.23
C TRP A 80 1.70 -1.54 1.03
N TYR A 81 1.93 -2.37 2.03
CA TYR A 81 1.65 -3.80 1.89
C TYR A 81 0.14 -4.07 1.92
N LYS A 82 -0.23 -5.27 1.46
CA LYS A 82 -1.61 -5.72 1.39
C LYS A 82 -2.17 -6.03 2.78
N VAL A 83 -3.34 -5.49 3.10
CA VAL A 83 -4.04 -5.67 4.38
C VAL A 83 -5.47 -6.13 4.12
N SER A 84 -5.96 -7.14 4.84
CA SER A 84 -7.38 -7.53 4.76
C SER A 84 -8.28 -6.41 5.31
N TYR A 85 -9.55 -6.38 4.89
CA TYR A 85 -10.46 -5.32 5.31
C TYR A 85 -10.76 -5.38 6.82
N SER A 86 -10.94 -6.57 7.38
CA SER A 86 -11.03 -6.84 8.83
C SER A 86 -9.85 -6.22 9.59
N ARG A 87 -8.61 -6.54 9.20
CA ARG A 87 -7.41 -6.00 9.83
C ARG A 87 -7.30 -4.49 9.68
N TYR A 88 -7.69 -3.93 8.53
CA TYR A 88 -7.78 -2.49 8.35
C TYR A 88 -8.74 -1.86 9.37
N LEU A 89 -9.91 -2.45 9.61
CA LEU A 89 -10.86 -1.94 10.60
C LEU A 89 -10.32 -2.01 12.03
N GLU A 90 -9.52 -3.03 12.37
CA GLU A 90 -8.88 -3.18 13.68
C GLU A 90 -7.73 -2.19 13.91
N GLU A 91 -6.91 -1.95 12.88
CA GLU A 91 -5.67 -1.19 12.99
C GLU A 91 -5.79 0.28 12.57
N LYS A 92 -6.93 0.70 11.97
CA LYS A 92 -7.06 2.07 11.46
C LYS A 92 -6.93 3.10 12.57
N LYS A 93 -6.03 4.06 12.35
CA LYS A 93 -5.86 5.27 13.15
C LYS A 93 -6.18 6.47 12.25
N GLU A 94 -6.72 7.55 12.81
CA GLU A 94 -7.26 8.69 12.03
C GLU A 94 -6.28 9.28 11.00
N MET A 95 -4.97 9.28 11.28
CA MET A 95 -3.96 9.85 10.39
C MET A 95 -3.27 8.82 9.47
N ASN A 96 -3.54 7.52 9.65
CA ASN A 96 -2.88 6.47 8.87
C ASN A 96 -3.59 6.26 7.53
N GLU A 97 -2.81 6.02 6.48
CA GLU A 97 -3.30 5.78 5.13
C GLU A 97 -2.91 4.38 4.67
N TYR A 98 -3.88 3.61 4.16
CA TYR A 98 -3.67 2.25 3.66
C TYR A 98 -3.85 2.25 2.15
N LYS A 99 -2.83 1.78 1.42
CA LYS A 99 -2.82 1.83 -0.05
C LYS A 99 -3.42 0.59 -0.70
N ASN A 100 -3.38 -0.55 -0.01
CA ASN A 100 -3.79 -1.85 -0.54
C ASN A 100 -4.66 -2.59 0.47
N ILE A 101 -5.93 -2.22 0.53
CA ILE A 101 -6.96 -2.93 1.30
C ILE A 101 -7.61 -3.99 0.41
N GLU A 102 -7.52 -5.26 0.80
CA GLU A 102 -8.10 -6.41 0.11
C GLU A 102 -9.35 -6.88 0.85
N TYR A 103 -10.46 -7.05 0.13
CA TYR A 103 -11.66 -7.71 0.66
C TYR A 103 -11.56 -9.20 0.39
N THR A 104 -11.42 -9.98 1.45
CA THR A 104 -11.19 -11.43 1.40
C THR A 104 -12.50 -12.23 1.51
N GLU A 105 -12.44 -13.55 1.35
CA GLU A 105 -13.57 -14.42 1.64
C GLU A 105 -13.98 -14.33 3.13
N GLU A 106 -13.01 -14.28 4.05
CA GLU A 106 -13.26 -14.10 5.48
C GLU A 106 -13.97 -12.77 5.76
N ASP A 107 -13.54 -11.67 5.11
CA ASP A 107 -14.21 -10.37 5.24
C ASP A 107 -15.65 -10.41 4.70
N ARG A 108 -15.91 -11.17 3.63
CA ARG A 108 -17.27 -11.38 3.10
C ARG A 108 -18.13 -12.18 4.06
N GLU A 109 -17.59 -13.21 4.70
CA GLU A 109 -18.30 -14.00 5.70
C GLU A 109 -18.69 -13.16 6.93
N GLU A 110 -17.86 -12.20 7.32
CA GLU A 110 -18.12 -11.32 8.45
C GLU A 110 -19.01 -10.12 8.11
N TYR A 111 -18.73 -9.42 7.02
CA TYR A 111 -19.36 -8.13 6.68
C TYR A 111 -20.40 -8.21 5.55
N GLY A 112 -20.52 -9.37 4.91
CA GLY A 112 -21.52 -9.65 3.87
C GLY A 112 -21.04 -9.39 2.44
N ASN A 113 -21.99 -9.23 1.52
CA ASN A 113 -21.69 -9.18 0.08
C ASN A 113 -21.44 -7.76 -0.46
N THR A 114 -21.64 -6.73 0.37
CA THR A 114 -21.46 -5.33 -0.03
C THR A 114 -19.99 -4.93 0.17
N ILE A 115 -19.29 -4.63 -0.93
CA ILE A 115 -17.88 -4.25 -0.88
C ILE A 115 -17.75 -2.81 -0.33
N PRO A 116 -17.01 -2.59 0.77
CA PRO A 116 -16.77 -1.26 1.34
C PRO A 116 -15.97 -0.33 0.41
N ILE A 117 -16.17 0.98 0.52
CA ILE A 117 -15.56 1.97 -0.38
C ILE A 117 -14.05 2.11 -0.18
N GLU A 118 -13.54 1.74 1.00
CA GLU A 118 -12.12 1.73 1.34
C GLU A 118 -11.36 0.59 0.66
N VAL A 119 -12.06 -0.43 0.17
CA VAL A 119 -11.45 -1.59 -0.50
C VAL A 119 -10.84 -1.18 -1.84
N THR A 120 -9.64 -1.67 -2.08
CA THR A 120 -8.85 -1.42 -3.30
C THR A 120 -8.67 -2.67 -4.17
N SER A 121 -8.93 -3.86 -3.63
CA SER A 121 -8.84 -5.13 -4.34
C SER A 121 -9.78 -6.18 -3.77
N LEU A 122 -10.24 -7.12 -4.59
CA LEU A 122 -10.94 -8.32 -4.14
C LEU A 122 -9.96 -9.48 -4.12
N GLY A 123 -9.94 -10.24 -3.02
CA GLY A 123 -9.05 -11.39 -2.85
C GLY A 123 -9.44 -12.58 -3.73
N ASN A 124 -8.53 -13.56 -3.81
CA ASN A 124 -8.79 -14.81 -4.50
C ASN A 124 -10.00 -15.52 -3.86
N TYR A 125 -10.87 -16.07 -4.70
CA TYR A 125 -12.10 -16.77 -4.26
C TYR A 125 -13.03 -15.94 -3.33
N CYS A 126 -12.90 -14.61 -3.30
CA CYS A 126 -13.64 -13.76 -2.34
C CYS A 126 -15.15 -14.02 -2.32
N PHE A 127 -15.77 -14.24 -3.50
CA PHE A 127 -17.19 -14.58 -3.65
C PHE A 127 -17.41 -16.04 -4.10
N TYR A 128 -16.47 -16.95 -3.86
CA TYR A 128 -16.60 -18.33 -4.30
C TYR A 128 -17.91 -18.98 -3.82
N GLY A 129 -18.65 -19.58 -4.75
CA GLY A 129 -19.90 -20.29 -4.46
C GLY A 129 -21.06 -19.41 -3.99
N CYS A 130 -21.00 -18.09 -4.14
CA CYS A 130 -22.07 -17.18 -3.72
C CYS A 130 -23.31 -17.29 -4.62
N ASN A 131 -24.19 -18.24 -4.31
CA ASN A 131 -25.42 -18.52 -5.05
C ASN A 131 -26.59 -17.61 -4.69
N ASP A 132 -26.45 -16.78 -3.65
CA ASP A 132 -27.53 -15.87 -3.22
C ASP A 132 -27.42 -14.48 -3.87
N ILE A 133 -26.34 -14.21 -4.62
CA ILE A 133 -26.07 -12.91 -5.23
C ILE A 133 -26.48 -12.95 -6.71
N GLN A 134 -27.42 -12.08 -7.10
CA GLN A 134 -27.83 -11.92 -8.51
C GLN A 134 -27.01 -10.86 -9.27
N SER A 135 -26.50 -9.87 -8.53
CA SER A 135 -25.69 -8.76 -9.02
C SER A 135 -24.74 -8.30 -7.93
N ILE A 136 -23.53 -7.88 -8.31
CA ILE A 136 -22.56 -7.27 -7.40
C ILE A 136 -22.15 -5.89 -7.91
N GLU A 137 -22.12 -4.92 -7.00
CA GLU A 137 -21.61 -3.58 -7.25
C GLU A 137 -20.14 -3.52 -6.79
N ILE A 138 -19.23 -3.32 -7.74
CA ILE A 138 -17.79 -3.16 -7.46
C ILE A 138 -17.49 -1.66 -7.37
N PRO A 139 -17.02 -1.15 -6.21
CA PRO A 139 -16.68 0.27 -6.05
C PRO A 139 -15.57 0.70 -7.00
N THR A 140 -15.58 1.98 -7.40
CA THR A 140 -14.58 2.57 -8.31
C THR A 140 -13.17 2.69 -7.73
N ASN A 141 -12.99 2.42 -6.43
CA ASN A 141 -11.68 2.38 -5.79
C ASN A 141 -11.00 1.01 -5.95
N VAL A 142 -11.75 -0.02 -6.33
CA VAL A 142 -11.21 -1.35 -6.62
C VAL A 142 -10.45 -1.30 -7.94
N SER A 143 -9.22 -1.80 -7.92
CA SER A 143 -8.33 -1.87 -9.09
C SER A 143 -7.96 -3.30 -9.49
N LYS A 144 -8.19 -4.28 -8.60
CA LYS A 144 -7.84 -5.68 -8.82
C LYS A 144 -8.95 -6.63 -8.38
N ILE A 145 -9.21 -7.66 -9.19
CA ILE A 145 -10.06 -8.80 -8.85
C ILE A 145 -9.17 -10.04 -8.79
N GLY A 146 -9.17 -10.76 -7.67
CA GLY A 146 -8.36 -11.96 -7.47
C GLY A 146 -8.84 -13.18 -8.27
N ASP A 147 -7.99 -14.20 -8.32
CA ASP A 147 -8.23 -15.43 -9.08
C ASP A 147 -9.51 -16.12 -8.59
N GLY A 148 -10.34 -16.55 -9.53
CA GLY A 148 -11.56 -17.28 -9.25
C GLY A 148 -12.56 -16.56 -8.34
N CYS A 149 -12.47 -15.23 -8.22
CA CYS A 149 -13.26 -14.44 -7.26
C CYS A 149 -14.76 -14.74 -7.32
N PHE A 150 -15.31 -15.03 -8.51
CA PHE A 150 -16.74 -15.33 -8.72
C PHE A 150 -17.01 -16.77 -9.17
N ILE A 151 -16.06 -17.70 -8.99
CA ILE A 151 -16.25 -19.10 -9.37
C ILE A 151 -17.41 -19.69 -8.57
N GLY A 152 -18.32 -20.39 -9.25
CA GLY A 152 -19.43 -21.08 -8.61
C GLY A 152 -20.60 -20.17 -8.20
N CYS A 153 -20.58 -18.87 -8.51
CA CYS A 153 -21.73 -17.97 -8.31
C CYS A 153 -22.85 -18.24 -9.34
N THR A 154 -23.64 -19.29 -9.15
CA THR A 154 -24.60 -19.75 -10.19
C THR A 154 -25.78 -18.82 -10.43
N SER A 155 -26.13 -17.99 -9.44
CA SER A 155 -27.21 -16.99 -9.57
C SER A 155 -26.74 -15.63 -10.08
N LEU A 156 -25.42 -15.41 -10.18
CA LEU A 156 -24.87 -14.13 -10.58
C LEU A 156 -25.07 -13.93 -12.08
N THR A 157 -25.99 -13.03 -12.43
CA THR A 157 -26.39 -12.79 -13.82
C THR A 157 -25.63 -11.64 -14.45
N THR A 158 -25.22 -10.66 -13.63
CA THR A 158 -24.57 -9.44 -14.08
C THR A 158 -23.50 -8.98 -13.11
N ILE A 159 -22.38 -8.50 -13.66
CA ILE A 159 -21.33 -7.82 -12.91
C ILE A 159 -20.97 -6.56 -13.71
N ASN A 160 -21.08 -5.40 -13.08
CA ASN A 160 -20.59 -4.15 -13.65
C ASN A 160 -19.11 -3.99 -13.28
N ILE A 161 -18.22 -4.17 -14.26
CA ILE A 161 -16.77 -3.97 -14.07
C ILE A 161 -16.44 -2.48 -14.23
N PRO A 162 -16.01 -1.78 -13.17
CA PRO A 162 -15.65 -0.37 -13.28
C PRO A 162 -14.36 -0.19 -14.06
N THR A 163 -14.18 0.99 -14.67
CA THR A 163 -12.97 1.33 -15.45
C THR A 163 -11.69 1.43 -14.61
N SER A 164 -11.82 1.41 -13.29
CA SER A 164 -10.70 1.39 -12.34
C SER A 164 -9.97 0.05 -12.31
N ILE A 165 -10.60 -1.04 -12.76
CA ILE A 165 -9.99 -2.37 -12.77
C ILE A 165 -8.86 -2.43 -13.80
N SER A 166 -7.64 -2.64 -13.32
CA SER A 166 -6.45 -2.84 -14.15
C SER A 166 -5.97 -4.29 -14.17
N GLU A 167 -6.45 -5.13 -13.26
CA GLU A 167 -6.06 -6.54 -13.15
C GLU A 167 -7.26 -7.42 -12.78
N ILE A 168 -7.42 -8.53 -13.49
CA ILE A 168 -8.41 -9.58 -13.23
C ILE A 168 -7.64 -10.91 -13.23
N GLY A 169 -7.72 -11.63 -12.11
CA GLY A 169 -7.16 -12.97 -11.96
C GLY A 169 -7.88 -14.00 -12.83
N ASP A 170 -7.27 -15.17 -12.95
CA ASP A 170 -7.75 -16.26 -13.81
C ASP A 170 -9.07 -16.90 -13.31
#